data_AF-A0A4U9WLJ1-F1
#
_entry.id   AF-A0A4U9WLJ1-F1
#
_cell.length_a   1.000
_cell.length_b   1.000
_cell.length_c   1.000
_cell.angle_alpha   90.00
_cell.angle_beta   90.00
_cell.angle_gamma   90.00
#
_symmetry.space_group_name_H-M   'P 1'
#
loop_
_entity.id
_entity.type
_entity.pdbx_description
1 polymer ?
#
loop_
_entity_poly.entity_id
_entity_poly.type
_entity_poly.pdbx_seq_one_letter_code
_entity_poly.pdbx_strand_id
1 'polypeptide(L)'
;MQGAIIDTACAIAVESRDQTIDLGIVPVADIIRDGHGRSKPFTIELVNCDLERNGNKFPSWKNFQVIFDGDAEGALFGVQGDVSGVALQINESGGHVAIPGSPLSLSNITPGAMQLNYTMKLGGE
;
A
#
# COMPACT_ATOMS: atom_id res chain seq x y z
N MET A 1 34.82 -14.10 -21.65
CA MET A 1 34.20 -13.03 -20.85
C MET A 1 32.71 -13.17 -21.09
N GLN A 2 31.98 -13.71 -20.11
CA GLN A 2 30.56 -13.98 -20.21
C GLN A 2 29.85 -13.00 -19.26
N GLY A 3 29.04 -12.11 -19.82
CA GLY A 3 28.10 -11.29 -19.06
C GLY A 3 26.73 -11.95 -19.09
N ALA A 4 26.01 -11.90 -17.98
CA ALA A 4 24.60 -12.28 -17.89
C ALA A 4 23.78 -11.05 -17.46
N ILE A 5 22.63 -10.85 -18.10
CA ILE A 5 21.63 -9.85 -17.68
C ILE A 5 20.62 -10.58 -16.80
N ILE A 6 20.43 -10.08 -15.58
CA ILE A 6 19.50 -10.64 -14.59
C ILE A 6 18.37 -9.63 -14.41
N ASP A 7 17.15 -10.14 -14.39
CA ASP A 7 15.95 -9.37 -14.08
C ASP A 7 15.72 -9.45 -12.56
N THR A 8 15.73 -8.31 -11.86
CA THR A 8 15.66 -8.25 -10.39
C THR A 8 14.29 -7.74 -9.92
N ALA A 9 13.83 -8.25 -8.78
CA ALA A 9 12.63 -7.72 -8.13
C ALA A 9 12.82 -6.24 -7.76
N CYS A 10 11.71 -5.49 -7.75
CA CYS A 10 11.70 -4.11 -7.28
C CYS A 10 12.02 -4.01 -5.78
N ALA A 11 12.77 -2.98 -5.41
CA ALA A 11 12.87 -2.53 -4.02
C ALA A 11 11.81 -1.46 -3.74
N ILE A 12 11.42 -1.30 -2.48
CA ILE A 12 10.56 -0.19 -2.03
C ILE A 12 11.47 0.98 -1.61
N ALA A 13 11.19 2.18 -2.12
CA ALA A 13 11.94 3.37 -1.75
C ALA A 13 11.80 3.66 -0.25
N VAL A 14 12.92 4.00 0.39
CA VAL A 14 12.97 4.36 1.81
C VAL A 14 13.02 5.89 1.89
N GLU A 15 11.87 6.57 1.75
CA GLU A 15 11.83 8.04 1.85
C GLU A 15 12.09 8.53 3.29
N SER A 16 11.81 7.71 4.29
CA SER A 16 12.17 7.94 5.69
C SER A 16 12.81 6.70 6.30
N ARG A 17 13.76 6.89 7.21
CA ARG A 17 14.50 5.79 7.87
C ARG A 17 13.57 4.72 8.46
N ASP A 18 12.45 5.17 8.99
CA ASP A 18 11.54 4.36 9.79
C ASP A 18 10.27 3.94 9.01
N GLN A 19 10.11 4.37 7.73
CA GLN A 19 8.94 4.12 6.89
C GLN A 19 7.58 4.36 7.58
N THR A 20 7.50 5.44 8.35
CA THR A 20 6.31 5.77 9.15
C THR A 20 5.38 6.73 8.43
N ILE A 21 4.08 6.54 8.61
CA ILE A 21 3.04 7.47 8.14
C ILE A 21 2.36 8.09 9.36
N ASP A 22 2.49 9.42 9.51
CA ASP A 22 1.81 10.16 10.56
C ASP A 22 0.36 10.47 10.16
N LEU A 23 -0.58 9.83 10.86
CA LEU A 23 -2.02 10.07 10.74
C LEU A 23 -2.45 11.40 11.38
N GLY A 24 -1.60 11.99 12.22
CA GLY A 24 -1.88 13.17 13.01
C GLY A 24 -2.99 12.94 14.02
N ILE A 25 -3.55 14.05 14.50
CA ILE A 25 -4.67 14.03 15.45
C ILE A 25 -5.97 13.80 14.68
N VAL A 26 -6.69 12.72 15.04
CA VAL A 26 -8.02 12.38 14.52
C VAL A 26 -9.07 12.67 15.60
N PRO A 27 -9.95 13.65 15.42
CA PRO A 27 -11.01 13.93 16.39
C PRO A 27 -11.99 12.76 16.50
N VAL A 28 -12.23 12.29 17.72
CA VAL A 28 -13.21 11.20 17.98
C VAL A 28 -14.60 11.56 17.46
N ALA A 29 -14.98 12.85 17.49
CA ALA A 29 -16.25 13.33 16.96
C ALA A 29 -16.43 13.06 15.45
N ASP A 30 -15.35 13.06 14.67
CA ASP A 30 -15.42 12.74 13.24
C ASP A 30 -15.70 11.24 13.05
N ILE A 31 -15.06 10.39 13.85
CA ILE A 31 -15.31 8.93 13.82
C ILE A 31 -16.75 8.62 14.25
N ILE A 32 -17.25 9.25 15.31
CA ILE A 32 -18.64 9.03 15.77
C ILE A 32 -19.66 9.49 14.73
N ARG A 33 -19.42 10.63 14.08
CA ARG A 33 -20.36 11.22 13.11
C ARG A 33 -20.32 10.52 11.75
N ASP A 34 -19.12 10.23 11.25
CA ASP A 34 -18.90 9.80 9.87
C ASP A 34 -18.52 8.32 9.77
N GLY A 35 -18.36 7.63 10.92
CA GLY A 35 -17.88 6.25 11.02
C GLY A 35 -16.36 6.12 10.82
N HIS A 36 -15.67 7.19 10.40
CA HIS A 36 -14.25 7.19 10.15
C HIS A 36 -13.61 8.58 10.29
N GLY A 37 -12.30 8.60 10.52
CA GLY A 37 -11.48 9.79 10.51
C GLY A 37 -11.12 10.26 9.10
N ARG A 38 -10.25 11.26 9.04
CA ARG A 38 -9.73 11.80 7.79
C ARG A 38 -8.81 10.79 7.09
N SER A 39 -8.94 10.68 5.77
CA SER A 39 -8.04 9.87 4.95
C SER A 39 -6.68 10.56 4.78
N LYS A 40 -5.61 9.80 4.99
CA LYS A 40 -4.22 10.20 4.75
C LYS A 40 -3.68 9.44 3.54
N PRO A 41 -3.32 10.12 2.44
CA PRO A 41 -2.68 9.45 1.30
C PRO A 41 -1.25 9.05 1.64
N PHE A 42 -0.80 7.94 1.06
CA PHE A 42 0.58 7.51 1.05
C PHE A 42 0.91 6.75 -0.24
N THR A 43 2.19 6.69 -0.57
CA THR A 43 2.67 6.08 -1.81
C THR A 43 3.78 5.09 -1.49
N ILE A 44 3.71 3.93 -2.11
CA ILE A 44 4.80 2.96 -2.16
C ILE A 44 5.50 3.17 -3.50
N GLU A 45 6.71 3.74 -3.47
CA GLU A 45 7.54 3.91 -4.66
C GLU A 45 8.43 2.68 -4.86
N LEU A 46 8.49 2.19 -6.09
CA LEU A 46 9.28 1.04 -6.50
C LEU A 46 10.55 1.51 -7.23
N VAL A 47 11.71 1.05 -6.77
CA VAL A 47 13.01 1.45 -7.31
C VAL A 47 13.87 0.24 -7.66
N ASN A 48 14.91 0.46 -8.46
CA ASN A 48 15.90 -0.54 -8.84
C ASN A 48 15.33 -1.77 -9.58
N CYS A 49 14.28 -1.58 -10.38
CA CYS A 49 13.75 -2.59 -11.29
C CYS A 49 13.30 -1.96 -12.62
N ASP A 50 13.20 -2.80 -13.64
CA ASP A 50 12.67 -2.45 -14.96
C ASP A 50 11.38 -3.26 -15.21
N LEU A 51 10.38 -2.62 -15.82
CA LEU A 51 9.11 -3.27 -16.19
C LEU A 51 9.15 -3.77 -17.65
N GLU A 52 10.15 -3.32 -18.43
CA GLU A 52 10.33 -3.69 -19.81
C GLU A 52 11.27 -4.89 -19.94
N ARG A 53 10.72 -6.01 -20.41
CA ARG A 53 11.55 -7.14 -20.82
C ARG A 53 12.22 -6.80 -22.15
N ASN A 54 13.54 -6.87 -22.18
CA ASN A 54 14.30 -6.71 -23.41
C ASN A 54 13.89 -7.80 -24.43
N GLY A 55 13.11 -7.41 -25.44
CA GLY A 55 12.66 -8.25 -26.54
C GLY A 55 11.14 -8.43 -26.64
N ASN A 56 10.59 -8.15 -27.82
CA ASN A 56 9.16 -8.16 -28.20
C ASN A 56 8.42 -9.51 -28.05
N LYS A 57 9.00 -10.51 -27.38
CA LYS A 57 8.47 -11.88 -27.30
C LYS A 57 7.68 -12.17 -26.03
N PHE A 58 7.71 -11.30 -25.03
CA PHE A 58 6.97 -11.52 -23.78
C PHE A 58 6.15 -10.29 -23.40
N PRO A 59 4.90 -10.46 -22.93
CA PRO A 59 4.14 -9.35 -22.36
C PRO A 59 4.90 -8.77 -21.17
N SER A 60 4.97 -7.44 -21.10
CA SER A 60 5.63 -6.70 -20.01
C SER A 60 5.09 -7.12 -18.64
N TRP A 61 5.96 -7.20 -17.63
CA TRP A 61 5.56 -7.39 -16.23
C TRP A 61 4.96 -6.09 -15.69
N LYS A 62 3.70 -5.80 -16.06
CA LYS A 62 3.01 -4.57 -15.63
C LYS A 62 2.11 -4.76 -14.42
N ASN A 63 1.90 -6.00 -14.00
CA ASN A 63 0.91 -6.34 -12.99
C ASN A 63 1.60 -6.58 -11.65
N PHE A 64 1.41 -5.68 -10.70
CA PHE A 64 1.78 -5.87 -9.31
C PHE A 64 0.56 -6.34 -8.52
N GLN A 65 0.77 -7.27 -7.61
CA GLN A 65 -0.22 -7.63 -6.61
C GLN A 65 0.36 -7.31 -5.24
N VAL A 66 -0.34 -6.49 -4.47
CA VAL A 66 0.07 -6.10 -3.13
C VAL A 66 -0.80 -6.79 -2.10
N ILE A 67 -0.16 -7.27 -1.04
CA ILE A 67 -0.80 -7.80 0.16
C ILE A 67 -0.35 -6.90 1.30
N PHE A 68 -1.30 -6.35 2.05
CA PHE A 68 -1.01 -5.72 3.35
C PHE A 68 -1.26 -6.76 4.44
N ASP A 69 -0.27 -6.99 5.28
CA ASP A 69 -0.32 -7.96 6.37
C ASP A 69 -0.20 -7.24 7.72
N GLY A 70 -0.79 -7.83 8.76
CA GLY A 70 -0.84 -7.26 10.11
C GLY A 70 -1.93 -7.89 10.98
N ASP A 71 -2.01 -7.45 12.23
CA ASP A 71 -3.04 -7.89 13.17
C ASP A 71 -4.43 -7.57 12.59
N ALA A 72 -5.30 -8.57 12.53
CA ALA A 72 -6.63 -8.41 11.96
C ALA A 72 -7.67 -8.09 13.03
N GLU A 73 -8.50 -7.08 12.79
CA GLU A 73 -9.73 -6.78 13.53
C GLU A 73 -10.90 -6.84 12.53
N GLY A 74 -11.50 -8.02 12.40
CA GLY A 74 -12.45 -8.31 11.32
C GLY A 74 -11.83 -8.15 9.93
N ALA A 75 -12.37 -7.21 9.14
CA ALA A 75 -11.87 -6.86 7.80
C ALA A 75 -10.91 -5.65 7.80
N LEU A 76 -10.57 -5.14 8.98
CA LEU A 76 -9.70 -3.99 9.19
C LEU A 76 -8.40 -4.42 9.90
N PHE A 77 -7.44 -3.50 10.00
CA PHE A 77 -6.17 -3.73 10.70
C PHE A 77 -6.28 -3.24 12.14
N GLY A 78 -5.90 -4.09 13.09
CA GLY A 78 -5.85 -3.73 14.51
C GLY A 78 -4.88 -2.58 14.77
N VAL A 79 -5.20 -1.75 15.77
CA VAL A 79 -4.35 -0.64 16.21
C VAL A 79 -3.88 -0.92 17.63
N GLN A 80 -2.58 -0.76 17.87
CA GLN A 80 -1.97 -0.92 19.19
C GLN A 80 -1.78 0.44 19.87
N GLY A 81 -2.06 0.52 21.17
CA GLY A 81 -1.89 1.72 21.98
C GLY A 81 -2.97 1.87 23.05
N ASP A 82 -3.12 3.08 23.59
CA ASP A 82 -4.08 3.38 24.65
C ASP A 82 -5.53 3.57 24.15
N VAL A 83 -5.76 3.51 22.84
CA VAL A 83 -7.06 3.74 22.20
C VAL A 83 -7.71 2.41 21.87
N SER A 84 -9.01 2.29 22.15
CA SER A 84 -9.85 1.14 21.82
C SER A 84 -11.07 1.55 20.98
N GLY A 85 -11.69 0.60 20.29
CA GLY A 85 -12.91 0.83 19.50
C GLY A 85 -12.64 1.52 18.16
N VAL A 86 -11.41 1.44 17.67
CA VAL A 86 -11.01 1.93 16.36
C VAL A 86 -10.09 0.92 15.68
N ALA A 87 -10.19 0.84 14.35
CA ALA A 87 -9.33 0.02 13.52
C ALA A 87 -8.84 0.83 12.31
N LEU A 88 -7.73 0.40 11.72
CA LEU A 88 -7.13 1.04 10.56
C LEU A 88 -7.68 0.43 9.26
N GLN A 89 -8.11 1.28 8.35
CA GLN A 89 -8.52 0.90 7.01
C GLN A 89 -7.51 1.42 5.99
N ILE A 90 -6.99 0.53 5.13
CA ILE A 90 -6.14 0.89 3.99
C ILE A 90 -6.96 0.68 2.70
N ASN A 91 -6.92 1.66 1.81
CA ASN A 91 -7.66 1.64 0.54
C ASN A 91 -6.71 1.86 -0.63
N GLU A 92 -6.87 1.05 -1.67
CA GLU A 92 -6.29 1.29 -2.98
C GLU A 92 -6.99 2.48 -3.66
N SER A 93 -6.29 3.19 -4.55
CA SER A 93 -6.83 4.28 -5.37
C SER A 93 -8.10 3.90 -6.16
N GLY A 94 -8.28 2.62 -6.49
CA GLY A 94 -9.49 2.08 -7.13
C GLY A 94 -10.71 1.92 -6.22
N GLY A 95 -10.60 2.26 -4.93
CA GLY A 95 -11.69 2.15 -3.95
C GLY A 95 -11.79 0.77 -3.27
N HIS A 96 -10.89 -0.17 -3.57
CA HIS A 96 -10.82 -1.45 -2.88
C HIS A 96 -10.18 -1.28 -1.50
N VAL A 97 -10.76 -1.95 -0.50
CA VAL A 97 -10.24 -2.01 0.86
C VAL A 97 -9.27 -3.19 0.97
N ALA A 98 -8.09 -2.96 1.52
CA ALA A 98 -7.17 -4.03 1.86
C ALA A 98 -7.67 -4.80 3.08
N ILE A 99 -7.69 -6.12 2.98
CA ILE A 99 -7.99 -7.03 4.09
C ILE A 99 -6.67 -7.65 4.54
N PRO A 100 -6.36 -7.70 5.85
CA PRO A 100 -5.12 -8.29 6.35
C PRO A 100 -4.84 -9.67 5.74
N GLY A 101 -3.64 -9.83 5.17
CA GLY A 101 -3.17 -11.08 4.56
C GLY A 101 -3.82 -11.44 3.22
N SER A 102 -4.77 -10.63 2.71
CA SER A 102 -5.45 -10.90 1.43
C SER A 102 -4.88 -10.04 0.30
N PRO A 103 -4.76 -10.60 -0.92
CA PRO A 103 -4.28 -9.85 -2.06
C PRO A 103 -5.29 -8.84 -2.56
N LEU A 104 -4.79 -7.64 -2.86
CA LEU A 104 -5.51 -6.65 -3.64
C LEU A 104 -5.61 -7.06 -5.12
N SER A 105 -6.42 -6.32 -5.85
CA SER A 105 -6.50 -6.40 -7.30
C SER A 105 -5.15 -6.14 -7.95
N LEU A 106 -4.93 -6.69 -9.15
CA LEU A 106 -3.72 -6.41 -9.91
C LEU A 106 -3.69 -4.93 -10.29
N SER A 107 -2.65 -4.22 -9.84
CA SER A 107 -2.41 -2.83 -10.20
C SER A 107 -1.48 -2.78 -11.42
N ASN A 108 -1.85 -1.97 -12.41
CA ASN A 108 -0.98 -1.67 -13.54
C ASN A 108 -0.06 -0.50 -13.18
N ILE A 109 1.24 -0.65 -13.38
CA ILE A 109 2.21 0.45 -13.23
C ILE A 109 2.72 0.86 -14.61
N THR A 110 2.73 2.17 -14.88
CA THR A 110 3.39 2.71 -16.07
C THR A 110 4.88 2.91 -15.82
N PRO A 111 5.77 2.48 -16.73
CA PRO A 111 7.19 2.80 -16.65
C PRO A 111 7.40 4.30 -16.44
N GLY A 112 8.27 4.66 -15.49
CA GLY A 112 8.54 6.03 -15.07
C GLY A 112 7.73 6.53 -13.88
N ALA A 113 6.47 6.08 -13.71
CA ALA A 113 5.69 6.46 -12.52
C ALA A 113 6.09 5.64 -11.30
N MET A 114 6.26 4.32 -11.47
CA MET A 114 6.77 3.38 -10.44
C MET A 114 6.16 3.56 -9.02
N GLN A 115 4.89 3.98 -8.96
CA GLN A 115 4.21 4.36 -7.72
C GLN A 115 2.91 3.58 -7.56
N LEU A 116 2.69 3.08 -6.35
CA LEU A 116 1.45 2.46 -5.91
C LEU A 116 0.82 3.37 -4.85
N ASN A 117 -0.37 3.88 -5.14
CA ASN A 117 -1.02 4.93 -4.36
C ASN A 117 -2.16 4.38 -3.51
N TYR A 118 -2.13 4.73 -2.22
CA TYR A 118 -3.08 4.26 -1.22
C TYR A 118 -3.56 5.40 -0.33
N THR A 119 -4.61 5.13 0.42
CA THR A 119 -5.07 6.00 1.51
C THR A 119 -5.30 5.17 2.76
N MET A 120 -4.99 5.73 3.92
CA MET A 120 -5.29 5.13 5.22
C MET A 120 -6.20 6.03 6.05
N LYS A 121 -7.09 5.44 6.85
CA LYS A 121 -7.95 6.17 7.80
C LYS A 121 -8.28 5.29 8.99
N LEU A 122 -8.51 5.89 10.15
CA LEU A 122 -9.11 5.20 11.29
C LEU A 122 -10.63 5.09 11.09
N GLY A 123 -11.20 3.93 11.34
CA GLY A 123 -12.64 3.67 11.40
C GLY A 123 -13.06 3.29 12.81
N GLY A 124 -14.32 3.52 13.15
CA GLY A 124 -14.91 2.94 14.37
C GLY A 124 -15.08 1.43 14.22
N GLU A 125 -14.85 0.70 15.30
CA GLU A 125 -15.13 -0.74 15.43
C GLU A 125 -16.58 -1.00 15.85
#